data_AF-A0A3M1Y6R7-F1
#
_entry.id   AF-A0A3M1Y6R7-F1
#
_cell.length_a   1.000
_cell.length_b   1.000
_cell.length_c   1.000
_cell.angle_alpha   90.00
_cell.angle_beta   90.00
_cell.angle_gamma   90.00
#
_symmetry.space_group_name_H-M   'P 1'
#
loop_
_entity.id
_entity.type
_entity.pdbx_description
1 polymer ?
#
loop_
_entity_poly.entity_id
_entity_poly.type
_entity_poly.pdbx_seq_one_letter_code
_entity_poly.pdbx_strand_id
1 'polypeptide(L)'
;MPYKMMWLVEKRVIYTCFEGVITAEDLSQFLHELQAYIHNGTPPIHHISNGLKIERIKFSLSMLQRMVSRFKVVHQLSWNININENRLVTTIASIGNYLINVNNHTVKTLDEAIAYLKQKDPTLKNLDWNNAEL
;
A
#
# COMPACT_ATOMS: atom_id res chain seq x y z
N MET A 1 -4.95 -1.78 -16.20
CA MET A 1 -5.09 -2.15 -14.78
C MET A 1 -5.16 -0.86 -14.00
N PRO A 2 -6.08 -0.73 -13.03
CA PRO A 2 -6.33 0.53 -12.34
C PRO A 2 -5.32 0.79 -11.20
N TYR A 3 -4.10 0.29 -11.36
CA TYR A 3 -2.99 0.59 -10.48
C TYR A 3 -1.64 0.46 -11.20
N LYS A 4 -0.62 1.13 -10.65
CA LYS A 4 0.78 1.00 -11.03
C LYS A 4 1.61 0.77 -9.77
N MET A 5 2.45 -0.25 -9.77
CA MET A 5 3.34 -0.60 -8.65
C MET A 5 4.80 -0.47 -9.07
N MET A 6 5.64 0.06 -8.18
CA MET A 6 7.07 0.23 -8.42
C MET A 6 7.85 0.28 -7.11
N TRP A 7 9.17 0.16 -7.19
CA TRP A 7 10.04 0.51 -6.08
C TRP A 7 10.22 2.02 -6.01
N LEU A 8 9.78 2.63 -4.92
CA LEU A 8 10.11 4.02 -4.60
C LEU A 8 11.52 4.13 -4.02
N VAL A 9 11.90 3.12 -3.24
CA VAL A 9 13.28 2.83 -2.84
C VAL A 9 13.55 1.39 -3.19
N GLU A 10 14.58 1.14 -4.00
CA GLU A 10 14.88 -0.19 -4.53
C GLU A 10 14.89 -1.25 -3.42
N LYS A 11 14.05 -2.28 -3.58
CA LYS A 11 13.89 -3.41 -2.65
C LYS A 11 13.46 -3.07 -1.21
N ARG A 12 13.16 -1.81 -0.89
CA ARG A 12 12.85 -1.37 0.49
C ARG A 12 11.47 -0.73 0.62
N VAL A 13 11.07 0.10 -0.33
CA VAL A 13 9.79 0.83 -0.28
C VAL A 13 9.05 0.64 -1.58
N ILE A 14 7.92 -0.04 -1.50
CA ILE A 14 7.01 -0.27 -2.62
C ILE A 14 6.04 0.91 -2.67
N TYR A 15 5.83 1.50 -3.84
CA TYR A 15 4.81 2.50 -4.08
C TYR A 15 3.78 1.97 -5.07
N THR A 16 2.51 2.07 -4.71
CA THR A 16 1.40 1.71 -5.58
C THR A 16 0.47 2.90 -5.74
N CYS A 17 0.20 3.30 -6.97
CA CYS A 17 -0.80 4.32 -7.28
C CYS A 17 -2.03 3.66 -7.88
N PHE A 18 -3.21 3.88 -7.29
CA PHE A 18 -4.50 3.40 -7.76
C PHE A 18 -5.29 4.52 -8.44
N GLU A 19 -5.95 4.22 -9.55
CA GLU A 19 -6.73 5.18 -10.32
C GLU A 19 -8.03 4.57 -10.87
N GLY A 20 -9.10 5.37 -10.90
CA GLY A 20 -10.38 4.96 -11.49
C GLY A 20 -11.18 3.98 -10.61
N VAL A 21 -11.79 2.99 -11.25
CA VAL A 21 -12.69 2.02 -10.60
C VAL A 21 -11.95 0.74 -10.27
N ILE A 22 -11.86 0.41 -8.98
CA ILE A 22 -11.16 -0.77 -8.48
C ILE A 22 -12.13 -1.95 -8.28
N THR A 23 -11.81 -3.12 -8.86
CA THR A 23 -12.59 -4.37 -8.73
C THR A 23 -11.91 -5.40 -7.81
N ALA A 24 -12.60 -6.53 -7.58
CA ALA A 24 -12.05 -7.65 -6.82
C ALA A 24 -10.88 -8.32 -7.52
N GLU A 25 -10.97 -8.42 -8.85
CA GLU A 25 -9.97 -8.99 -9.73
C GLU A 25 -8.71 -8.13 -9.71
N ASP A 26 -8.86 -6.80 -9.76
CA ASP A 26 -7.74 -5.86 -9.68
C ASP A 26 -7.00 -5.98 -8.35
N LEU A 27 -7.72 -6.03 -7.22
CA LEU A 27 -7.09 -6.19 -5.91
C LEU A 27 -6.44 -7.57 -5.74
N SER A 28 -7.05 -8.61 -6.32
CA SER A 28 -6.47 -9.96 -6.37
C SER A 28 -5.12 -9.95 -7.09
N GLN A 29 -5.05 -9.28 -8.23
CA GLN A 29 -3.83 -9.17 -9.01
C GLN A 29 -2.78 -8.30 -8.29
N PHE A 30 -3.21 -7.16 -7.74
CA PHE A 30 -2.36 -6.31 -6.90
C PHE A 30 -1.70 -7.09 -5.77
N LEU A 31 -2.45 -7.91 -5.03
CA LEU A 31 -1.89 -8.72 -3.94
C LEU A 31 -0.88 -9.76 -4.44
N HIS A 32 -1.10 -10.31 -5.63
CA HIS A 32 -0.16 -11.26 -6.24
C HIS A 32 1.16 -10.57 -6.64
N GLU A 33 1.08 -9.39 -7.25
CA GLU A 33 2.26 -8.59 -7.59
C GLU A 33 2.98 -8.09 -6.34
N LEU A 34 2.23 -7.60 -5.34
CA LEU A 34 2.78 -7.17 -4.06
C LEU A 34 3.58 -8.29 -3.39
N GLN A 35 3.11 -9.54 -3.47
CA GLN A 35 3.84 -10.71 -2.98
C GLN A 35 5.19 -10.90 -3.67
N ALA A 36 5.25 -10.69 -4.99
CA ALA A 36 6.50 -10.77 -5.73
C ALA A 36 7.48 -9.67 -5.31
N TYR A 37 7.00 -8.44 -5.09
CA TYR A 37 7.84 -7.35 -4.58
C TYR A 37 8.36 -7.66 -3.17
N ILE A 38 7.49 -8.11 -2.26
CA ILE A 38 7.88 -8.49 -0.90
C ILE A 38 8.91 -9.62 -0.91
N HIS A 39 8.72 -10.63 -1.75
CA HIS A 39 9.66 -11.76 -1.85
C HIS A 39 11.03 -11.34 -2.37
N ASN A 40 11.08 -10.40 -3.32
CA ASN A 40 12.33 -9.92 -3.93
C ASN A 40 12.98 -8.75 -3.17
N GLY A 41 12.29 -8.21 -2.16
CA GLY A 41 12.76 -7.09 -1.34
C GLY A 41 13.73 -7.51 -0.25
N THR A 42 14.27 -6.52 0.46
CA THR A 42 15.15 -6.71 1.61
C THR A 42 14.45 -6.16 2.86
N PRO A 43 14.08 -7.00 3.84
CA PRO A 43 13.44 -6.54 5.07
C PRO A 43 14.28 -5.51 5.85
N PRO A 44 13.65 -4.51 6.51
CA PRO A 44 12.21 -4.25 6.51
C PRO A 44 11.73 -3.66 5.17
N ILE A 45 10.59 -4.17 4.70
CA ILE A 45 9.91 -3.70 3.47
C ILE A 45 8.69 -2.88 3.89
N HIS A 46 8.50 -1.75 3.24
CA HIS A 46 7.37 -0.85 3.47
C HIS A 46 6.56 -0.69 2.19
N HIS A 47 5.29 -0.33 2.34
CA HIS A 47 4.40 -0.04 1.23
C HIS A 47 3.74 1.33 1.41
N ILE A 48 3.67 2.09 0.33
CA ILE A 48 2.90 3.32 0.23
C ILE A 48 1.84 3.12 -0.85
N SER A 49 0.58 3.26 -0.46
CA SER A 49 -0.58 3.17 -1.34
C SER A 49 -1.16 4.56 -1.58
N ASN A 50 -1.11 5.04 -2.82
CA ASN A 50 -1.74 6.28 -3.24
C ASN A 50 -3.12 6.00 -3.84
N GLY A 51 -4.16 6.43 -3.13
CA GLY A 51 -5.55 6.26 -3.53
C GLY A 51 -6.25 7.56 -3.94
N LEU A 52 -5.52 8.66 -4.17
CA LEU A 52 -6.11 9.97 -4.44
C LEU A 52 -6.95 10.01 -5.73
N LYS A 53 -6.63 9.16 -6.71
CA LYS A 53 -7.32 9.08 -8.01
C LYS A 53 -8.35 7.94 -8.07
N ILE A 54 -8.69 7.32 -6.95
CA ILE A 54 -9.74 6.29 -6.90
C ILE A 54 -11.10 6.97 -7.01
N GLU A 55 -11.85 6.62 -8.04
CA GLU A 55 -13.23 7.09 -8.23
C GLU A 55 -14.22 6.24 -7.43
N ARG A 56 -14.02 4.91 -7.44
CA ARG A 56 -14.91 3.96 -6.78
C ARG A 56 -14.22 2.63 -6.53
N ILE A 57 -14.52 2.01 -5.40
CA ILE A 57 -14.17 0.61 -5.14
C ILE A 57 -15.45 -0.22 -5.23
N LYS A 58 -15.50 -1.19 -6.14
CA LYS A 58 -16.61 -2.15 -6.24
C LYS A 58 -16.44 -3.21 -5.15
N PHE A 59 -16.75 -2.81 -3.92
CA PHE A 59 -16.54 -3.63 -2.74
C PHE A 59 -17.79 -4.44 -2.39
N SER A 60 -17.64 -5.76 -2.17
CA SER A 60 -18.67 -6.60 -1.57
C SER A 60 -18.12 -7.33 -0.33
N LEU A 61 -19.00 -7.69 0.61
CA LEU A 61 -18.59 -8.46 1.79
C LEU A 61 -17.99 -9.82 1.40
N SER A 62 -18.53 -10.44 0.34
CA SER A 62 -18.00 -11.70 -0.21
C SER A 62 -16.60 -11.54 -0.82
N MET A 63 -16.30 -10.40 -1.42
CA MET A 63 -14.96 -10.05 -1.87
C MET A 63 -13.98 -9.92 -0.70
N LEU A 64 -14.37 -9.22 0.37
CA LEU A 64 -13.54 -9.09 1.57
C LEU A 64 -13.19 -10.47 2.14
N GLN A 65 -14.20 -11.33 2.34
CA GLN A 65 -14.01 -12.70 2.84
C GLN A 65 -13.04 -13.52 1.99
N ARG A 66 -13.17 -13.46 0.65
CA ARG A 66 -12.26 -14.14 -0.29
C ARG A 66 -10.82 -13.62 -0.22
N MET A 67 -10.64 -12.36 0.18
CA MET A 67 -9.34 -11.71 0.21
C MET A 67 -8.61 -11.85 1.56
N VAL A 68 -9.31 -12.15 2.66
CA VAL A 68 -8.71 -12.29 4.01
C VAL A 68 -7.48 -13.21 4.00
N SER A 69 -7.55 -14.36 3.32
CA SER A 69 -6.43 -15.30 3.25
C SER A 69 -5.23 -14.77 2.45
N ARG A 70 -5.49 -13.87 1.48
CA ARG A 70 -4.47 -13.27 0.60
C ARG A 70 -3.82 -12.04 1.21
N PHE A 71 -4.53 -11.35 2.11
CA PHE A 71 -3.94 -10.27 2.90
C PHE A 71 -2.81 -10.72 3.83
N LYS A 72 -2.59 -12.04 3.99
CA LYS A 72 -1.46 -12.57 4.74
C LYS A 72 -0.11 -12.01 4.27
N VAL A 73 0.01 -11.72 2.98
CA VAL A 73 1.22 -11.13 2.41
C VAL A 73 1.54 -9.76 3.02
N VAL A 74 0.52 -8.99 3.38
CA VAL A 74 0.66 -7.64 3.93
C VAL A 74 1.29 -7.68 5.34
N HIS A 75 1.19 -8.80 6.08
CA HIS A 75 1.87 -8.93 7.37
C HIS A 75 3.40 -8.98 7.26
N GLN A 76 3.95 -9.24 6.08
CA GLN A 76 5.39 -9.21 5.86
C GLN A 76 5.92 -7.78 5.69
N LEU A 77 5.02 -6.81 5.55
CA LEU A 77 5.37 -5.40 5.53
C LEU A 77 5.58 -4.90 6.95
N SER A 78 6.59 -4.06 7.13
CA SER A 78 6.82 -3.37 8.40
C SER A 78 5.85 -2.21 8.58
N TRP A 79 5.58 -1.45 7.51
CA TRP A 79 4.61 -0.36 7.49
C TRP A 79 3.82 -0.33 6.17
N ASN A 80 2.53 -0.06 6.27
CA ASN A 80 1.66 0.29 5.15
C ASN A 80 1.13 1.72 5.34
N ILE A 81 1.51 2.62 4.44
CA ILE A 81 1.11 4.03 4.48
C ILE A 81 0.08 4.27 3.39
N ASN A 82 -1.08 4.82 3.74
CA ASN A 82 -2.13 5.15 2.78
C ASN A 82 -2.17 6.65 2.57
N ILE A 83 -2.00 7.09 1.32
CA ILE A 83 -2.20 8.47 0.89
C ILE A 83 -3.65 8.58 0.44
N ASN A 84 -4.47 9.26 1.25
CA ASN A 84 -5.88 9.43 0.95
C ASN A 84 -6.49 10.67 1.60
N GLU A 85 -7.43 11.29 0.89
CA GLU A 85 -8.27 12.38 1.41
C GLU A 85 -9.73 11.94 1.62
N ASN A 86 -10.14 10.82 1.03
CA ASN A 86 -11.51 10.34 1.01
C ASN A 86 -11.82 9.43 2.22
N ARG A 87 -12.77 9.87 3.04
CA ARG A 87 -13.25 9.16 4.24
C ARG A 87 -13.70 7.72 3.93
N LEU A 88 -14.27 7.45 2.75
CA LEU A 88 -14.71 6.10 2.37
C LEU A 88 -13.55 5.10 2.31
N VAL A 89 -12.40 5.52 1.79
CA VAL A 89 -11.22 4.65 1.73
C VAL A 89 -10.61 4.47 3.12
N THR A 90 -10.67 5.49 3.99
CA THR A 90 -10.25 5.32 5.39
C THR A 90 -11.14 4.33 6.16
N THR A 91 -12.44 4.25 5.87
CA THR A 91 -13.34 3.26 6.48
C THR A 91 -12.99 1.84 6.02
N ILE A 92 -12.73 1.62 4.74
CA ILE A 92 -12.31 0.31 4.22
C ILE A 92 -10.92 -0.08 4.76
N ALA A 93 -9.99 0.88 4.81
CA ALA A 93 -8.67 0.69 5.42
C ALA A 93 -8.78 0.30 6.89
N SER A 94 -9.70 0.91 7.65
CA SER A 94 -9.91 0.54 9.06
C SER A 94 -10.40 -0.90 9.24
N ILE A 95 -11.26 -1.41 8.35
CA ILE A 95 -11.69 -2.81 8.37
C ILE A 95 -10.51 -3.75 8.02
N GLY A 96 -9.68 -3.35 7.06
CA GLY A 96 -8.41 -4.02 6.77
C GLY A 96 -7.50 -4.09 8.00
N ASN A 97 -7.35 -2.99 8.73
CA ASN A 97 -6.49 -2.91 9.93
C ASN A 97 -6.93 -3.85 11.06
N TYR A 98 -8.23 -4.10 11.21
CA TYR A 98 -8.72 -5.07 12.21
C TYR A 98 -8.41 -6.52 11.84
N LEU A 99 -8.31 -6.81 10.53
CA LEU A 99 -8.04 -8.16 10.01
C LEU A 99 -6.56 -8.39 9.73
N ILE A 100 -5.77 -7.32 9.61
CA ILE A 100 -4.39 -7.32 9.19
C ILE A 100 -3.57 -6.61 10.26
N ASN A 101 -2.91 -7.39 11.12
CA ASN A 101 -1.91 -6.95 12.09
C ASN A 101 -0.64 -6.44 11.38
N VAL A 102 -0.73 -5.30 10.71
CA VAL A 102 0.38 -4.55 10.10
C VAL A 102 0.29 -3.09 10.55
N ASN A 103 1.43 -2.44 10.74
CA ASN A 103 1.44 -1.05 11.13
C ASN A 103 0.89 -0.20 9.98
N ASN A 104 -0.27 0.43 10.20
CA ASN A 104 -0.92 1.27 9.22
C ASN A 104 -0.87 2.74 9.63
N HIS A 105 -0.63 3.61 8.66
CA HIS A 105 -0.75 5.05 8.86
C HIS A 105 -1.42 5.69 7.63
N THR A 106 -2.18 6.76 7.84
CA THR A 106 -2.83 7.48 6.74
C THR A 106 -2.34 8.92 6.75
N VAL A 107 -1.93 9.40 5.58
CA VAL A 107 -1.43 10.75 5.35
C VAL A 107 -2.10 11.33 4.10
N LYS A 108 -1.86 12.61 3.80
CA LYS A 108 -2.50 13.28 2.67
C LYS A 108 -1.60 13.38 1.44
N THR A 109 -0.29 13.35 1.63
CA THR A 109 0.68 13.54 0.53
C THR A 109 1.77 12.47 0.52
N LEU A 110 2.46 12.34 -0.61
CA LEU A 110 3.62 11.47 -0.73
C LEU A 110 4.76 11.94 0.17
N ASP A 111 5.01 13.25 0.26
CA ASP A 111 6.05 13.81 1.12
C ASP A 111 5.82 13.48 2.60
N GLU A 112 4.58 13.57 3.07
CA GLU A 112 4.21 13.16 4.43
C GLU A 112 4.47 11.66 4.64
N ALA A 113 4.16 10.82 3.66
CA ALA A 113 4.41 9.38 3.73
C ALA A 113 5.91 9.07 3.83
N ILE A 114 6.72 9.73 3.00
CA ILE A 114 8.18 9.59 2.98
C ILE A 114 8.77 10.06 4.31
N ALA A 115 8.37 11.24 4.79
CA ALA A 115 8.82 11.79 6.06
C ALA A 115 8.48 10.86 7.24
N TYR A 116 7.28 10.30 7.24
CA TYR A 116 6.85 9.33 8.24
C TYR A 116 7.70 8.06 8.22
N LEU A 117 7.93 7.47 7.05
CA LEU A 117 8.78 6.27 6.94
C LEU A 117 10.21 6.56 7.37
N LYS A 118 10.81 7.70 6.99
CA LYS A 118 12.15 8.10 7.45
C LYS A 118 12.23 8.31 8.97
N GLN A 119 11.12 8.67 9.61
CA GLN A 119 11.03 8.78 11.07
C GLN A 119 10.98 7.39 11.72
N LYS A 120 10.22 6.44 11.14
CA LYS A 120 10.00 5.10 11.71
C LYS A 120 11.11 4.11 11.39
N ASP A 121 11.72 4.23 10.23
CA ASP A 121 12.88 3.46 9.82
C ASP A 121 14.04 4.42 9.44
N PRO A 122 14.94 4.71 10.40
CA PRO A 122 16.11 5.55 10.14
C PRO A 122 17.04 5.03 9.05
N THR A 123 16.99 3.73 8.71
CA THR A 123 17.82 3.15 7.63
C THR A 123 17.43 3.66 6.24
N LEU A 124 16.25 4.26 6.10
CA LEU A 124 15.77 4.84 4.83
C LEU A 124 16.26 6.28 4.58
N LYS A 125 16.87 6.94 5.57
CA LYS A 125 17.23 8.37 5.49
C LYS A 125 18.24 8.69 4.39
N ASN A 126 19.19 7.78 4.18
CA ASN A 126 20.31 7.97 3.26
C ASN A 126 20.16 7.15 1.96
N LEU A 127 18.99 6.55 1.74
CA LEU A 127 18.73 5.80 0.52
C LEU A 127 18.25 6.73 -0.58
N ASP A 128 18.35 6.24 -1.81
CA ASP A 128 17.87 6.93 -2.99
C ASP A 128 16.34 6.80 -3.12
N TRP A 129 15.66 7.94 -3.26
CA TRP A 129 14.21 8.06 -3.45
C TRP A 129 13.87 8.59 -4.86
N ASN A 130 14.81 8.54 -5.82
CA ASN A 130 14.72 9.13 -7.16
C ASN A 130 13.46 8.79 -7.99
N ASN A 131 12.64 7.82 -7.57
CA ASN A 131 11.35 7.53 -8.19
C ASN A 131 10.17 8.34 -7.58
N ALA A 132 10.46 9.32 -6.71
CA ALA A 132 9.46 10.14 -6.01
C ALA A 132 8.99 11.37 -6.81
N GLU A 133 9.62 11.71 -7.95
CA GLU A 133 9.25 12.86 -8.80
C GLU A 133 8.02 12.61 -9.71
N LEU A 134 7.12 11.70 -9.34
CA LEU A 134 5.95 11.28 -10.12
C LEU A 134 4.66 12.07 -9.82
#